data_AF-A0A939ZLK3-F1
#
_entry.id   AF-A0A939ZLK3-F1
#
_cell.length_a   1.000
_cell.length_b   1.000
_cell.length_c   1.000
_cell.angle_alpha   90.00
_cell.angle_beta   90.00
_cell.angle_gamma   90.00
#
_symmetry.space_group_name_H-M   'P 1'
#
loop_
_entity.id
_entity.type
_entity.pdbx_description
1 polymer ?
#
loop_
_entity_poly.entity_id
_entity_poly.type
_entity_poly.pdbx_seq_one_letter_code
_entity_poly.pdbx_strand_id
1 'polypeptide(L)'
;MNAKFVCNYKKLRLSFNEFHTVGAEDMPEYGEFCLLELKDGRYTGGEWHPKDYRNKKSLAGHFTRGTADTVDASKVSRWHSLDRYDLSNCLEDEEINFINLGPKEEGTYTVKIADFKSFKDGELPKHEQYCLLILNNGGLGAGRWDQFPNKKEGTFIYAPALACHSMKEVWAWTTLSSDDIFAREEEAEKERQHEAELNKDPTADPDKFKYGTDINVYYEKALEKLRTDYPWATLTQMKKKTPYVIVPRHGQYIFGQDNGTFMGEKVVEEWTDGNTADEFIDFLCEYTKEAVQDSNPSEKFRYGMDIEVYLKKAFENVKKDYHWLDAKIVEGSWHYSIRQIDGDWEFVREYGKKDDFTVLDCGTAEKFIESVEYDYQQAALRANPAVATYAVPFGHVELHGWNLEKYVFSKLKTGDYKVNVQAGDRVTGGSREFFITPYCFEAKTYGEFLDRYLELVPGRSFGMFKEDLLPNKELRAFLGY
;
A
#
# COMPACT_ATOMS: atom_id res chain seq x y z
N MET A 1 -48.09 4.21 8.77
CA MET A 1 -47.68 4.08 10.18
C MET A 1 -47.56 2.58 10.44
N ASN A 2 -46.35 2.03 10.47
CA ASN A 2 -46.17 0.61 10.80
C ASN A 2 -46.42 0.45 12.30
N ALA A 3 -47.24 -0.53 12.68
CA ALA A 3 -47.51 -0.85 14.07
C ALA A 3 -46.17 -1.11 14.78
N LYS A 4 -45.99 -0.48 15.95
CA LYS A 4 -44.79 -0.70 16.76
C LYS A 4 -44.90 -2.08 17.38
N PHE A 5 -43.96 -2.97 17.08
CA PHE A 5 -43.89 -4.27 17.72
C PHE A 5 -43.67 -4.09 19.22
N VAL A 6 -44.51 -4.71 20.05
CA VAL A 6 -44.41 -4.65 21.51
C VAL A 6 -44.22 -6.06 22.03
N CYS A 7 -43.01 -6.37 22.45
CA CYS A 7 -42.71 -7.63 23.12
C CYS A 7 -42.15 -7.36 24.51
N ASN A 8 -42.75 -8.01 25.51
CA ASN A 8 -42.55 -7.73 26.94
C ASN A 8 -41.77 -8.85 27.65
N TYR A 9 -41.15 -9.78 26.90
CA TYR A 9 -40.43 -10.91 27.47
C TYR A 9 -39.05 -10.51 28.01
N LYS A 10 -38.69 -11.07 29.18
CA LYS A 10 -37.38 -10.84 29.85
C LYS A 10 -36.29 -11.83 29.47
N LYS A 11 -36.66 -12.94 28.84
CA LYS A 11 -35.73 -13.96 28.32
C LYS A 11 -36.29 -14.48 27.01
N LEU A 12 -35.56 -14.29 25.91
CA LEU A 12 -35.92 -14.85 24.60
C LEU A 12 -34.95 -15.93 24.17
N ARG A 13 -35.51 -16.91 23.46
CA ARG A 13 -34.75 -17.95 22.77
C ARG A 13 -35.25 -18.08 21.33
N LEU A 14 -34.37 -17.83 20.38
CA LEU A 14 -34.62 -18.06 18.96
C LEU A 14 -34.12 -19.45 18.56
N SER A 15 -34.93 -20.17 17.78
CA SER A 15 -34.52 -21.43 17.16
C SER A 15 -34.69 -21.34 15.65
N PHE A 16 -33.59 -21.60 14.95
CA PHE A 16 -33.51 -21.58 13.49
C PHE A 16 -33.39 -23.02 12.99
N ASN A 17 -34.28 -23.46 12.10
CA ASN A 17 -34.29 -24.84 11.59
C ASN A 17 -33.74 -24.98 10.16
N GLU A 18 -33.50 -23.87 9.47
CA GLU A 18 -33.06 -23.84 8.07
C GLU A 18 -31.63 -23.32 7.96
N PHE A 19 -30.65 -24.09 8.46
CA PHE A 19 -29.25 -23.79 8.19
C PHE A 19 -28.78 -24.51 6.94
N HIS A 20 -28.29 -23.76 5.96
CA HIS A 20 -27.71 -24.27 4.74
C HIS A 20 -26.26 -24.70 4.97
N THR A 21 -25.85 -25.79 4.33
CA THR A 21 -24.44 -26.20 4.32
C THR A 21 -23.65 -25.34 3.34
N VAL A 22 -22.36 -25.11 3.63
CA VAL A 22 -21.49 -24.38 2.71
C VAL A 22 -21.12 -25.30 1.52
N GLY A 23 -21.91 -25.23 0.45
CA GLY A 23 -21.74 -25.96 -0.81
C GLY A 23 -22.04 -25.05 -2.00
N ALA A 24 -21.46 -25.32 -3.17
CA ALA A 24 -21.54 -24.42 -4.33
C ALA A 24 -22.98 -24.16 -4.85
N GLU A 25 -23.92 -25.06 -4.54
CA GLU A 25 -25.33 -24.96 -4.93
C GLU A 25 -26.21 -24.29 -3.86
N ASP A 26 -25.71 -24.18 -2.62
CA ASP A 26 -26.42 -23.68 -1.44
C ASP A 26 -25.75 -22.42 -0.87
N MET A 27 -25.08 -21.61 -1.69
CA MET A 27 -24.51 -20.32 -1.25
C MET A 27 -25.57 -19.22 -1.29
N PRO A 28 -25.47 -18.19 -0.43
CA PRO A 28 -26.38 -17.04 -0.45
C PRO A 28 -26.30 -16.27 -1.77
N GLU A 29 -27.27 -15.41 -2.03
CA GLU A 29 -27.15 -14.42 -3.10
C GLU A 29 -26.06 -13.39 -2.76
N TYR A 30 -25.45 -12.76 -3.77
CA TYR A 30 -24.48 -11.67 -3.54
C TYR A 30 -25.13 -10.58 -2.70
N GLY A 31 -24.49 -10.21 -1.60
CA GLY A 31 -24.98 -9.18 -0.70
C GLY A 31 -26.00 -9.66 0.34
N GLU A 32 -26.32 -10.96 0.38
CA GLU A 32 -27.25 -11.49 1.37
C GLU A 32 -26.60 -11.56 2.75
N PHE A 33 -27.25 -10.95 3.75
CA PHE A 33 -26.72 -10.92 5.10
C PHE A 33 -27.12 -12.18 5.88
N CYS A 34 -26.12 -12.86 6.41
CA CYS A 34 -26.27 -14.21 6.96
C CYS A 34 -25.79 -14.30 8.41
N LEU A 35 -26.51 -15.08 9.21
CA LEU A 35 -25.98 -15.67 10.45
C LEU A 35 -25.10 -16.86 10.05
N LEU A 36 -23.87 -16.86 10.52
CA LEU A 36 -22.84 -17.84 10.15
C LEU A 36 -22.50 -18.70 11.35
N GLU A 37 -22.45 -20.01 11.14
CA GLU A 37 -21.78 -20.95 12.02
C GLU A 37 -20.39 -21.24 11.45
N LEU A 38 -19.36 -21.09 12.27
CA LEU A 38 -17.98 -21.39 11.92
C LEU A 38 -17.68 -22.86 12.20
N LYS A 39 -16.67 -23.42 11.52
CA LYS A 39 -16.25 -24.82 11.70
C LYS A 39 -15.76 -25.16 13.10
N ASP A 40 -15.39 -24.15 13.89
CA ASP A 40 -15.02 -24.28 15.29
C ASP A 40 -16.22 -24.19 16.25
N GLY A 41 -17.44 -24.13 15.71
CA GLY A 41 -18.70 -24.10 16.47
C GLY A 41 -19.16 -22.72 16.92
N ARG A 42 -18.44 -21.65 16.55
CA ARG A 42 -18.78 -20.27 16.89
C ARG A 42 -19.81 -19.67 15.94
N TYR A 43 -20.47 -18.60 16.36
CA TYR A 43 -21.47 -17.89 15.56
C TYR A 43 -21.07 -16.43 15.31
N THR A 44 -21.33 -15.92 14.11
CA THR A 44 -21.11 -14.51 13.74
C THR A 44 -22.11 -14.09 12.65
N GLY A 45 -22.07 -12.84 12.19
CA GLY A 45 -22.90 -12.36 11.07
C GLY A 45 -22.04 -11.78 9.96
N GLY A 46 -22.47 -11.86 8.71
CA GLY A 46 -21.78 -11.22 7.60
C GLY A 46 -22.51 -11.29 6.26
N GLU A 47 -22.17 -10.35 5.38
CA GLU A 47 -22.68 -10.21 4.01
C GLU A 47 -21.88 -11.06 3.03
N TRP A 48 -22.55 -11.86 2.19
CA TRP A 48 -21.87 -12.75 1.26
C TRP A 48 -21.29 -12.05 0.02
N HIS A 49 -19.99 -12.21 -0.21
CA HIS A 49 -19.28 -11.74 -1.40
C HIS A 49 -18.54 -12.88 -2.14
N PRO A 50 -19.11 -13.42 -3.23
CA PRO A 50 -18.42 -14.35 -4.11
C PRO A 50 -17.19 -13.71 -4.78
N LYS A 51 -16.07 -14.45 -4.82
CA LYS A 51 -14.83 -14.03 -5.47
C LYS A 51 -14.85 -14.26 -6.99
N ASP A 52 -15.57 -15.28 -7.45
CA ASP A 52 -15.71 -15.60 -8.88
C ASP A 52 -17.14 -16.09 -9.20
N TYR A 53 -17.98 -15.19 -9.68
CA TYR A 53 -19.37 -15.47 -10.07
C TYR A 53 -19.50 -16.43 -11.27
N ARG A 54 -18.39 -16.77 -11.96
CA ARG A 54 -18.39 -17.61 -13.17
C ARG A 54 -17.98 -19.06 -12.89
N ASN A 55 -17.29 -19.35 -11.78
CA ASN A 55 -16.82 -20.70 -11.47
C ASN A 55 -17.69 -21.41 -10.42
N LYS A 56 -18.74 -22.09 -10.90
CA LYS A 56 -19.68 -22.86 -10.07
C LYS A 56 -19.08 -24.08 -9.34
N LYS A 57 -17.78 -24.35 -9.48
CA LYS A 57 -17.10 -25.53 -8.90
C LYS A 57 -16.20 -25.21 -7.70
N SER A 58 -15.94 -23.94 -7.38
CA SER A 58 -15.11 -23.58 -6.23
C SER A 58 -15.85 -22.65 -5.26
N LEU A 59 -15.82 -22.98 -3.97
CA LEU A 59 -16.27 -22.13 -2.85
C LEU A 59 -15.26 -20.98 -2.63
N ALA A 60 -15.18 -20.05 -3.58
CA ALA A 60 -14.28 -18.91 -3.51
C ALA A 60 -15.07 -17.63 -3.20
N GLY A 61 -14.92 -17.11 -1.99
CA GLY A 61 -15.57 -15.87 -1.54
C GLY A 61 -15.35 -15.63 -0.05
N HIS A 62 -15.95 -14.57 0.46
CA HIS A 62 -15.85 -14.18 1.87
C HIS A 62 -17.16 -13.56 2.34
N PHE A 63 -17.35 -13.56 3.65
CA PHE A 63 -18.42 -12.84 4.31
C PHE A 63 -17.85 -11.57 4.94
N THR A 64 -18.38 -10.41 4.59
CA THR A 64 -17.97 -9.13 5.16
C THR A 64 -18.76 -8.86 6.42
N ARG A 65 -18.08 -8.66 7.55
CA ARG A 65 -18.69 -8.39 8.86
C ARG A 65 -18.72 -6.90 9.19
N GLY A 66 -17.81 -6.13 8.58
CA GLY A 66 -17.66 -4.68 8.78
C GLY A 66 -16.87 -4.03 7.65
N THR A 67 -16.42 -2.79 7.83
CA THR A 67 -15.72 -2.02 6.78
C THR A 67 -14.41 -2.64 6.30
N ALA A 68 -13.73 -3.41 7.15
CA ALA A 68 -12.45 -4.07 6.83
C ALA A 68 -12.34 -5.51 7.36
N ASP A 69 -13.41 -6.03 7.95
CA ASP A 69 -13.41 -7.33 8.63
C ASP A 69 -14.14 -8.38 7.78
N THR A 70 -13.49 -9.50 7.50
CA THR A 70 -14.00 -10.54 6.61
C THR A 70 -13.77 -11.95 7.16
N VAL A 71 -14.69 -12.86 6.86
CA VAL A 71 -14.60 -14.30 7.14
C VAL A 71 -14.53 -15.04 5.82
N ASP A 72 -13.44 -15.76 5.58
CA ASP A 72 -13.31 -16.62 4.42
C ASP A 72 -14.39 -17.72 4.42
N ALA A 73 -15.02 -17.96 3.26
CA ALA A 73 -16.08 -18.97 3.11
C ALA A 73 -15.67 -20.36 3.61
N SER A 74 -14.38 -20.71 3.46
CA SER A 74 -13.85 -22.01 3.90
C SER A 74 -13.87 -22.21 5.42
N LYS A 75 -14.03 -21.14 6.21
CA LYS A 75 -14.13 -21.19 7.67
C LYS A 75 -15.57 -21.38 8.16
N VAL A 76 -16.55 -21.18 7.29
CA VAL A 76 -17.97 -21.33 7.61
C VAL A 76 -18.37 -22.80 7.44
N SER A 77 -19.10 -23.33 8.42
CA SER A 77 -19.67 -24.68 8.37
C SER A 77 -21.10 -24.64 7.85
N ARG A 78 -21.91 -23.69 8.33
CA ARG A 78 -23.31 -23.50 7.95
C ARG A 78 -23.69 -22.02 7.97
N TRP A 79 -24.76 -21.66 7.30
CA TRP A 79 -25.28 -20.29 7.31
C TRP A 79 -26.81 -20.24 7.26
N HIS A 80 -27.38 -19.11 7.67
CA HIS A 80 -28.81 -18.83 7.64
C HIS A 80 -29.07 -17.36 7.25
N SER A 81 -30.01 -17.12 6.32
CA SER A 81 -30.38 -15.76 5.88
C SER A 81 -31.08 -14.98 7.00
N LEU A 82 -30.70 -13.71 7.22
CA LEU A 82 -31.35 -12.85 8.22
C LEU A 82 -32.40 -11.91 7.61
N ASP A 83 -32.32 -11.61 6.31
CA ASP A 83 -33.10 -10.55 5.66
C ASP A 83 -34.57 -10.93 5.33
N ARG A 84 -35.02 -12.14 5.71
CA ARG A 84 -36.32 -12.71 5.27
C ARG A 84 -37.38 -12.93 6.35
N TYR A 85 -37.15 -12.52 7.60
CA TYR A 85 -38.02 -12.90 8.70
C TYR A 85 -38.68 -11.71 9.41
N ASP A 86 -40.01 -11.68 9.36
CA ASP A 86 -40.86 -10.83 10.19
C ASP A 86 -41.36 -11.64 11.39
N LEU A 87 -40.80 -11.36 12.58
CA LEU A 87 -41.15 -12.04 13.82
C LEU A 87 -42.42 -11.52 14.48
N SER A 88 -43.09 -10.51 13.91
CA SER A 88 -44.28 -9.90 14.51
C SER A 88 -45.34 -10.93 14.89
N ASN A 89 -45.65 -11.86 13.97
CA ASN A 89 -46.67 -12.90 14.17
C ASN A 89 -46.24 -14.04 15.13
N CYS A 90 -44.93 -14.26 15.32
CA CYS A 90 -44.43 -15.35 16.18
C CYS A 90 -44.39 -14.99 17.66
N LEU A 91 -44.61 -13.71 17.99
CA LEU A 91 -44.34 -13.13 19.28
C LEU A 91 -45.59 -12.54 19.95
N GLU A 92 -46.78 -12.73 19.35
CA GLU A 92 -48.07 -12.19 19.81
C GLU A 92 -48.83 -13.08 20.81
N ASP A 93 -48.40 -14.34 21.06
CA ASP A 93 -49.02 -15.25 22.04
C ASP A 93 -48.29 -15.24 23.40
N GLU A 94 -49.06 -15.11 24.50
CA GLU A 94 -48.61 -14.70 25.85
C GLU A 94 -47.71 -15.69 26.64
N GLU A 95 -47.36 -16.86 26.11
CA GLU A 95 -46.34 -17.72 26.75
C GLU A 95 -45.61 -18.58 25.70
N ILE A 96 -44.47 -18.11 25.20
CA ILE A 96 -43.62 -18.90 24.29
C ILE A 96 -42.14 -18.83 24.70
N ASN A 97 -41.60 -19.96 25.16
CA ASN A 97 -40.17 -20.18 25.42
C ASN A 97 -39.35 -20.52 24.14
N PHE A 98 -39.99 -20.57 22.96
CA PHE A 98 -39.42 -21.12 21.73
C PHE A 98 -40.01 -20.47 20.47
N ILE A 99 -39.24 -19.66 19.75
CA ILE A 99 -39.64 -19.14 18.44
C ILE A 99 -39.14 -20.10 17.36
N ASN A 100 -40.07 -20.72 16.64
CA ASN A 100 -39.78 -21.67 15.56
C ASN A 100 -39.81 -20.97 14.21
N LEU A 101 -38.66 -20.75 13.56
CA LEU A 101 -38.58 -20.01 12.29
C LEU A 101 -38.63 -20.88 11.03
N GLY A 102 -39.23 -22.08 11.10
CA GLY A 102 -39.38 -22.95 9.94
C GLY A 102 -40.31 -24.15 10.18
N PRO A 103 -40.69 -24.90 9.12
CA PRO A 103 -41.51 -26.10 9.25
C PRO A 103 -40.81 -27.14 10.15
N LYS A 104 -41.59 -27.88 10.95
CA LYS A 104 -41.08 -29.00 11.75
C LYS A 104 -40.91 -30.21 10.83
N GLU A 105 -39.69 -30.51 10.42
CA GLU A 105 -39.34 -31.76 9.74
C GLU A 105 -38.38 -32.58 10.61
N GLU A 106 -38.46 -33.91 10.56
CA GLU A 106 -37.50 -34.78 11.25
C GLU A 106 -36.11 -34.62 10.62
N GLY A 107 -35.10 -34.28 11.43
CA GLY A 107 -33.70 -34.16 10.98
C GLY A 107 -33.22 -32.72 10.69
N THR A 108 -34.03 -31.69 10.92
CA THR A 108 -33.59 -30.29 10.82
C THR A 108 -32.54 -29.93 11.86
N TYR A 109 -31.49 -29.23 11.42
CA TYR A 109 -30.45 -28.72 12.30
C TYR A 109 -30.94 -27.45 13.01
N THR A 110 -31.09 -27.53 14.34
CA THR A 110 -31.62 -26.42 15.13
C THR A 110 -30.52 -25.72 15.92
N VAL A 111 -30.24 -24.45 15.60
CA VAL A 111 -29.41 -23.56 16.43
C VAL A 111 -30.29 -22.79 17.40
N LYS A 112 -29.88 -22.75 18.67
CA LYS A 112 -30.61 -22.10 19.76
C LYS A 112 -29.81 -20.93 20.31
N ILE A 113 -30.28 -19.70 20.09
CA ILE A 113 -29.66 -18.47 20.59
C ILE A 113 -30.51 -17.92 21.75
N ALA A 114 -29.88 -17.60 22.89
CA ALA A 114 -30.54 -17.19 24.12
C ALA A 114 -29.99 -15.83 24.65
N ASP A 115 -30.44 -15.42 25.83
CA ASP A 115 -29.92 -14.29 26.61
C ASP A 115 -30.05 -12.91 25.95
N PHE A 116 -31.12 -12.71 25.19
CA PHE A 116 -31.47 -11.40 24.67
C PHE A 116 -31.75 -10.39 25.78
N LYS A 117 -31.19 -9.19 25.61
CA LYS A 117 -31.29 -8.05 26.51
C LYS A 117 -32.10 -6.94 25.87
N SER A 118 -32.94 -6.26 26.65
CA SER A 118 -33.64 -5.07 26.20
C SER A 118 -32.83 -3.81 26.51
N PHE A 119 -32.85 -2.84 25.59
CA PHE A 119 -32.26 -1.52 25.84
C PHE A 119 -32.90 -0.78 27.03
N LYS A 120 -34.17 -1.09 27.36
CA LYS A 120 -34.86 -0.46 28.49
C LYS A 120 -34.23 -0.80 29.84
N ASP A 121 -33.47 -1.90 29.92
CA ASP A 121 -32.83 -2.37 31.14
C ASP A 121 -31.44 -1.74 31.36
N GLY A 122 -30.96 -0.89 30.43
CA GLY A 122 -29.72 -0.13 30.55
C GLY A 122 -28.43 -0.91 30.26
N GLU A 123 -28.54 -2.18 29.86
CA GLU A 123 -27.39 -2.99 29.46
C GLU A 123 -27.06 -2.78 27.97
N LEU A 124 -25.79 -2.49 27.69
CA LEU A 124 -25.28 -2.23 26.34
C LEU A 124 -24.18 -3.23 25.97
N PRO A 125 -24.00 -3.53 24.67
CA PRO A 125 -22.86 -4.34 24.22
C PRO A 125 -21.52 -3.64 24.49
N LYS A 126 -20.43 -4.40 24.51
CA LYS A 126 -19.08 -3.82 24.49
C LYS A 126 -18.80 -3.15 23.14
N HIS A 127 -17.96 -2.13 23.12
CA HIS A 127 -17.51 -1.50 21.88
C HIS A 127 -16.98 -2.55 20.90
N GLU A 128 -17.37 -2.42 19.63
CA GLU A 128 -17.11 -3.34 18.51
C GLU A 128 -17.69 -4.77 18.64
N GLN A 129 -18.54 -5.04 19.62
CA GLN A 129 -19.13 -6.37 19.78
C GLN A 129 -20.19 -6.67 18.72
N TYR A 130 -20.06 -7.83 18.05
CA TYR A 130 -21.08 -8.33 17.13
C TYR A 130 -22.28 -8.90 17.88
N CYS A 131 -23.46 -8.39 17.52
CA CYS A 131 -24.71 -8.74 18.16
C CYS A 131 -25.73 -9.18 17.13
N LEU A 132 -26.53 -10.18 17.49
CA LEU A 132 -27.79 -10.47 16.82
C LEU A 132 -28.85 -9.53 17.37
N LEU A 133 -29.62 -8.92 16.49
CA LEU A 133 -30.57 -7.85 16.76
C LEU A 133 -31.98 -8.30 16.40
N ILE A 134 -32.95 -7.92 17.24
CA ILE A 134 -34.37 -7.94 16.91
C ILE A 134 -34.83 -6.49 16.86
N LEU A 135 -35.34 -6.06 15.70
CA LEU A 135 -35.76 -4.69 15.44
C LEU A 135 -37.19 -4.43 15.95
N ASN A 136 -37.52 -3.16 16.19
CA ASN A 136 -38.83 -2.71 16.67
C ASN A 136 -39.98 -2.90 15.66
N ASN A 137 -39.68 -3.37 14.46
CA ASN A 137 -40.66 -3.81 13.46
C ASN A 137 -40.80 -5.34 13.40
N GLY A 138 -40.14 -6.09 14.28
CA GLY A 138 -40.12 -7.56 14.25
C GLY A 138 -39.03 -8.16 13.34
N GLY A 139 -38.26 -7.35 12.61
CA GLY A 139 -37.19 -7.85 11.75
C GLY A 139 -35.99 -8.41 12.53
N LEU A 140 -35.31 -9.39 11.95
CA LEU A 140 -34.00 -9.86 12.42
C LEU A 140 -32.87 -9.14 11.68
N GLY A 141 -31.77 -8.90 12.37
CA GLY A 141 -30.54 -8.39 11.78
C GLY A 141 -29.34 -8.72 12.64
N ALA A 142 -28.13 -8.41 12.18
CA ALA A 142 -26.96 -8.38 13.05
C ALA A 142 -26.18 -7.09 12.80
N GLY A 143 -25.39 -6.67 13.78
CA GLY A 143 -24.59 -5.47 13.65
C GLY A 143 -23.48 -5.41 14.67
N ARG A 144 -22.47 -4.60 14.35
CA ARG A 144 -21.37 -4.31 15.24
C ARG A 144 -21.72 -3.10 16.08
N TRP A 145 -21.59 -3.20 17.41
CA TRP A 145 -21.85 -2.07 18.30
C TRP A 145 -20.74 -1.03 18.19
N ASP A 146 -21.07 0.20 17.80
CA ASP A 146 -20.15 1.33 17.78
C ASP A 146 -20.57 2.36 18.84
N GLN A 147 -19.70 2.56 19.83
CA GLN A 147 -19.97 3.45 20.96
C GLN A 147 -19.38 4.82 20.64
N PHE A 148 -20.18 5.89 20.76
CA PHE A 148 -19.69 7.22 20.46
C PHE A 148 -18.63 7.65 21.48
N PRO A 149 -17.54 8.34 21.03
CA PRO A 149 -16.51 8.83 21.93
C PRO A 149 -17.09 9.63 23.10
N ASN A 150 -16.69 9.29 24.32
CA ASN A 150 -17.11 9.96 25.56
C ASN A 150 -18.62 9.90 25.87
N LYS A 151 -19.38 8.99 25.24
CA LYS A 151 -20.80 8.77 25.56
C LYS A 151 -21.03 7.32 25.95
N LYS A 152 -22.08 7.09 26.74
CA LYS A 152 -22.59 5.74 27.00
C LYS A 152 -23.47 5.22 25.85
N GLU A 153 -23.83 6.06 24.90
CA GLU A 153 -24.69 5.71 23.76
C GLU A 153 -23.87 5.40 22.51
N GLY A 154 -24.50 4.75 21.54
CA GLY A 154 -23.88 4.32 20.31
C GLY A 154 -24.90 3.94 19.25
N THR A 155 -24.44 3.26 18.21
CA THR A 155 -25.28 2.72 17.14
C THR A 155 -24.78 1.35 16.74
N PHE A 156 -25.67 0.51 16.19
CA PHE A 156 -25.19 -0.67 15.48
C PHE A 156 -24.87 -0.28 14.05
N ILE A 157 -23.66 -0.57 13.61
CA ILE A 157 -23.27 -0.43 12.22
C ILE A 157 -23.69 -1.72 11.51
N TYR A 158 -24.58 -1.57 10.54
CA TYR A 158 -24.95 -2.62 9.59
C TYR A 158 -24.12 -2.37 8.32
N ALA A 159 -23.27 -3.31 7.93
CA ALA A 159 -22.21 -3.04 6.95
C ALA A 159 -22.62 -2.90 5.46
N PRO A 160 -23.72 -3.47 4.93
CA PRO A 160 -24.00 -3.41 3.47
C PRO A 160 -24.41 -2.03 2.94
N ALA A 161 -24.89 -1.16 3.80
CA ALA A 161 -25.16 0.23 3.48
C ALA A 161 -24.56 1.06 4.61
N LEU A 162 -24.22 2.32 4.43
CA LEU A 162 -23.96 3.25 5.55
C LEU A 162 -25.20 3.44 6.47
N ALA A 163 -26.15 2.51 6.46
CA ALA A 163 -27.27 2.38 7.35
C ALA A 163 -26.76 1.91 8.72
N CYS A 164 -27.14 2.65 9.73
CA CYS A 164 -26.92 2.28 11.10
C CYS A 164 -28.27 2.02 11.74
N HIS A 165 -28.39 0.97 12.54
CA HIS A 165 -29.53 0.83 13.42
C HIS A 165 -29.26 1.66 14.65
N SER A 166 -29.96 2.78 14.74
CA SER A 166 -29.98 3.56 15.97
C SER A 166 -30.50 2.68 17.11
N MET A 167 -30.08 2.92 18.35
CA MET A 167 -30.62 2.19 19.51
C MET A 167 -32.16 2.23 19.59
N LYS A 168 -32.78 3.26 19.00
CA LYS A 168 -34.24 3.44 18.97
C LYS A 168 -34.94 2.50 18.01
N GLU A 169 -34.21 1.86 17.09
CA GLU A 169 -34.73 0.88 16.13
C GLU A 169 -34.60 -0.54 16.62
N VAL A 170 -33.73 -0.81 17.60
CA VAL A 170 -33.51 -2.14 18.15
C VAL A 170 -34.39 -2.35 19.38
N TRP A 171 -35.11 -3.46 19.40
CA TRP A 171 -35.94 -3.86 20.54
C TRP A 171 -35.14 -4.67 21.55
N ALA A 172 -34.44 -5.71 21.08
CA ALA A 172 -33.60 -6.59 21.89
C ALA A 172 -32.36 -7.05 21.12
N TRP A 173 -31.32 -7.42 21.85
CA TRP A 173 -30.06 -7.88 21.26
C TRP A 173 -29.42 -8.99 22.11
N THR A 174 -28.62 -9.85 21.49
CA THR A 174 -27.75 -10.80 22.21
C THR A 174 -26.40 -10.88 21.53
N THR A 175 -25.38 -11.24 22.29
CA THR A 175 -24.02 -11.40 21.77
C THR A 175 -23.95 -12.66 20.91
N LEU A 176 -23.40 -12.57 19.71
CA LEU A 176 -23.02 -13.77 18.96
C LEU A 176 -21.74 -14.34 19.60
N SER A 177 -21.76 -15.64 19.92
CA SER A 177 -20.83 -16.23 20.88
C SER A 177 -19.39 -16.33 20.36
N SER A 178 -18.49 -15.61 21.04
CA SER A 178 -17.01 -15.74 21.09
C SER A 178 -16.16 -15.10 19.98
N ASP A 179 -16.02 -13.77 20.02
CA ASP A 179 -14.88 -13.07 19.45
C ASP A 179 -13.68 -13.13 20.42
N ASP A 180 -12.82 -14.13 20.22
CA ASP A 180 -11.46 -14.22 20.79
C ASP A 180 -10.52 -13.09 20.32
N ILE A 181 -11.03 -12.13 19.56
CA ILE A 181 -10.33 -10.88 19.26
C ILE A 181 -10.08 -10.12 20.57
N PHE A 182 -11.05 -10.08 21.49
CA PHE A 182 -10.88 -9.39 22.77
C PHE A 182 -9.93 -10.11 23.75
N ALA A 183 -9.90 -11.46 23.75
CA ALA A 183 -8.97 -12.19 24.60
C ALA A 183 -7.52 -11.99 24.12
N ARG A 184 -7.30 -12.02 22.80
CA ARG A 184 -6.00 -11.74 22.19
C ARG A 184 -5.59 -10.28 22.29
N GLU A 185 -6.53 -9.34 22.20
CA GLU A 185 -6.26 -7.90 22.40
C GLU A 185 -6.01 -7.57 23.87
N GLU A 186 -6.72 -8.21 24.80
CA GLU A 186 -6.47 -8.06 26.24
C GLU A 186 -5.15 -8.73 26.65
N GLU A 187 -4.79 -9.87 26.04
CA GLU A 187 -3.49 -10.52 26.21
C GLU A 187 -2.38 -9.66 25.59
N ALA A 188 -2.55 -9.15 24.35
CA ALA A 188 -1.60 -8.23 23.72
C ALA A 188 -1.47 -6.91 24.51
N GLU A 189 -2.55 -6.39 25.08
CA GLU A 189 -2.50 -5.21 25.94
C GLU A 189 -1.80 -5.51 27.27
N LYS A 190 -2.01 -6.68 27.87
CA LYS A 190 -1.25 -7.13 29.05
C LYS A 190 0.22 -7.32 28.73
N GLU A 191 0.56 -7.90 27.58
CA GLU A 191 1.93 -8.05 27.08
C GLU A 191 2.55 -6.67 26.84
N ARG A 192 1.85 -5.73 26.20
CA ARG A 192 2.30 -4.33 26.03
C ARG A 192 2.54 -3.64 27.35
N GLN A 193 1.62 -3.76 28.31
CA GLN A 193 1.78 -3.16 29.64
C GLN A 193 2.94 -3.79 30.40
N HIS A 194 3.11 -5.12 30.29
CA HIS A 194 4.23 -5.82 30.89
C HIS A 194 5.56 -5.40 30.27
N GLU A 195 5.63 -5.32 28.95
CA GLU A 195 6.79 -4.86 28.18
C GLU A 195 7.13 -3.40 28.50
N ALA A 196 6.13 -2.52 28.59
CA ALA A 196 6.30 -1.14 29.01
C ALA A 196 6.83 -1.05 30.45
N GLU A 197 6.37 -1.92 31.35
CA GLU A 197 6.88 -1.99 32.72
C GLU A 197 8.35 -2.46 32.76
N LEU A 198 8.69 -3.50 32.00
CA LEU A 198 10.08 -3.97 31.87
C LEU A 198 10.99 -2.87 31.32
N ASN A 199 10.50 -2.09 30.36
CA ASN A 199 11.26 -1.04 29.69
C ASN A 199 11.34 0.30 30.45
N LYS A 200 10.74 0.40 31.65
CA LYS A 200 10.90 1.59 32.53
C LYS A 200 12.32 1.71 33.09
N ASP A 201 12.88 0.58 33.53
CA ASP A 201 14.22 0.50 34.15
C ASP A 201 15.09 -0.53 33.40
N PRO A 202 15.41 -0.28 32.12
CA PRO A 202 16.16 -1.22 31.29
C PRO A 202 17.59 -1.39 31.79
N THR A 203 18.08 -2.62 31.75
CA THR A 203 19.48 -2.93 32.05
C THR A 203 20.37 -2.72 30.83
N ALA A 204 21.55 -2.13 31.04
CA ALA A 204 22.58 -1.99 30.01
C ALA A 204 23.61 -3.10 30.16
N ASP A 205 23.79 -3.92 29.12
CA ASP A 205 24.91 -4.85 29.02
C ASP A 205 26.24 -4.06 29.00
N PRO A 206 27.17 -4.26 29.96
CA PRO A 206 28.40 -3.49 30.05
C PRO A 206 29.33 -3.60 28.83
N ASP A 207 29.29 -4.71 28.10
CA ASP A 207 30.14 -4.95 26.94
C ASP A 207 29.54 -4.34 25.66
N LYS A 208 28.22 -4.43 25.49
CA LYS A 208 27.49 -3.74 24.40
C LYS A 208 27.41 -2.22 24.61
N PHE A 209 27.16 -1.79 25.85
CA PHE A 209 26.92 -0.40 26.22
C PHE A 209 28.09 0.27 26.97
N LYS A 210 29.32 -0.16 26.66
CA LYS A 210 30.58 0.35 27.20
C LYS A 210 30.71 1.88 27.19
N TYR A 211 30.06 2.54 26.23
CA TYR A 211 30.12 4.00 26.06
C TYR A 211 28.85 4.73 26.50
N GLY A 212 27.96 4.05 27.23
CA GLY A 212 26.67 4.56 27.67
C GLY A 212 25.55 4.26 26.67
N THR A 213 24.40 4.89 26.89
CA THR A 213 23.16 4.63 26.12
C THR A 213 22.80 5.78 25.18
N ASP A 214 23.72 6.71 24.94
CA ASP A 214 23.58 7.74 23.91
C ASP A 214 24.17 7.22 22.59
N ILE A 215 23.29 6.96 21.62
CA ILE A 215 23.68 6.44 20.31
C ILE A 215 24.65 7.37 19.56
N ASN A 216 24.62 8.68 19.85
CA ASN A 216 25.51 9.63 19.19
C ASN A 216 26.98 9.36 19.52
N VAL A 217 27.29 8.87 20.72
CA VAL A 217 28.65 8.51 21.12
C VAL A 217 29.21 7.39 20.24
N TYR A 218 28.36 6.45 19.81
CA TYR A 218 28.75 5.36 18.92
C TYR A 218 28.97 5.85 17.49
N TYR A 219 28.08 6.72 16.99
CA TYR A 219 28.26 7.37 15.70
C TYR A 219 29.52 8.25 15.66
N GLU A 220 29.83 8.98 16.74
CA GLU A 220 31.04 9.80 16.85
C GLU A 220 32.31 8.95 16.79
N LYS A 221 32.33 7.80 17.48
CA LYS A 221 33.46 6.86 17.42
C LYS A 221 33.61 6.21 16.05
N ALA A 222 32.50 5.82 15.43
CA ALA A 222 32.52 5.32 14.06
C ALA A 222 32.99 6.40 13.07
N LEU A 223 32.59 7.66 13.28
CA LEU A 223 33.05 8.79 12.49
C LEU A 223 34.55 9.04 12.63
N GLU A 224 35.10 8.96 13.85
CA GLU A 224 36.55 9.06 14.09
C GLU A 224 37.31 7.99 13.28
N LYS A 225 36.82 6.76 13.26
CA LYS A 225 37.41 5.66 12.48
C LYS A 225 37.31 5.93 10.97
N LEU A 226 36.11 6.24 10.48
CA LEU A 226 35.83 6.50 9.06
C LEU A 226 36.64 7.67 8.50
N ARG A 227 36.89 8.72 9.30
CA ARG A 227 37.68 9.89 8.86
C ARG A 227 39.11 9.58 8.48
N THR A 228 39.64 8.41 8.88
CA THR A 228 40.94 7.92 8.41
C THR A 228 40.95 7.71 6.90
N ASP A 229 39.87 7.14 6.36
CA ASP A 229 39.74 6.82 4.93
C ASP A 229 38.89 7.87 4.17
N TYR A 230 37.99 8.56 4.87
CA TYR A 230 37.05 9.55 4.33
C TYR A 230 37.12 10.86 5.12
N PRO A 231 38.14 11.73 4.89
CA PRO A 231 38.35 12.95 5.67
C PRO A 231 37.17 13.94 5.67
N TRP A 232 36.26 13.83 4.68
CA TRP A 232 35.07 14.67 4.56
C TRP A 232 33.85 14.14 5.32
N ALA A 233 33.95 12.98 5.97
CA ALA A 233 32.83 12.35 6.66
C ALA A 233 32.24 13.26 7.76
N THR A 234 30.91 13.30 7.83
CA THR A 234 30.14 14.00 8.87
C THR A 234 29.10 13.06 9.49
N LEU A 235 28.63 13.38 10.70
CA LEU A 235 27.53 12.66 11.34
C LEU A 235 26.25 12.72 10.51
N THR A 236 25.99 13.85 9.85
CA THR A 236 24.83 14.03 8.96
C THR A 236 24.87 13.01 7.82
N GLN A 237 26.00 12.85 7.14
CA GLN A 237 26.17 11.87 6.05
C GLN A 237 25.94 10.44 6.54
N MET A 238 26.48 10.11 7.71
CA MET A 238 26.31 8.78 8.31
C MET A 238 24.85 8.45 8.66
N LYS A 239 24.02 9.46 8.90
CA LYS A 239 22.61 9.31 9.27
C LYS A 239 21.63 9.53 8.11
N LYS A 240 22.12 9.59 6.87
CA LYS A 240 21.27 9.65 5.66
C LYS A 240 20.50 8.35 5.43
N LYS A 241 21.12 7.20 5.73
CA LYS A 241 20.42 5.91 5.83
C LYS A 241 19.59 5.88 7.12
N THR A 242 18.60 5.00 7.19
CA THR A 242 17.78 4.83 8.39
C THR A 242 18.67 4.67 9.62
N PRO A 243 18.62 5.62 10.57
CA PRO A 243 19.59 5.64 11.65
C PRO A 243 19.30 4.51 12.64
N TYR A 244 20.37 3.96 13.19
CA TYR A 244 20.29 3.15 14.39
C TYR A 244 20.05 4.05 15.60
N VAL A 245 19.35 3.50 16.58
CA VAL A 245 19.02 4.10 17.86
C VAL A 245 19.34 3.11 18.98
N ILE A 246 19.46 3.63 20.20
CA ILE A 246 19.48 2.81 21.42
C ILE A 246 18.12 2.96 22.07
N VAL A 247 17.41 1.84 22.26
CA VAL A 247 16.07 1.82 22.86
C VAL A 247 15.94 0.64 23.83
N PRO A 248 15.06 0.75 24.84
CA PRO A 248 14.73 -0.38 25.69
C PRO A 248 13.83 -1.38 24.94
N ARG A 249 14.13 -2.67 25.10
CA ARG A 249 13.33 -3.81 24.64
C ARG A 249 13.54 -4.99 25.59
N HIS A 250 12.45 -5.62 26.01
CA HIS A 250 12.41 -6.74 26.94
C HIS A 250 13.21 -6.47 28.24
N GLY A 251 13.20 -5.23 28.73
CA GLY A 251 13.93 -4.81 29.93
C GLY A 251 15.44 -4.63 29.76
N GLN A 252 15.93 -4.58 28.51
CA GLN A 252 17.33 -4.35 28.19
C GLN A 252 17.49 -3.26 27.14
N TYR A 253 18.60 -2.54 27.16
CA TYR A 253 18.95 -1.70 26.02
C TYR A 253 19.41 -2.55 24.84
N ILE A 254 18.98 -2.17 23.65
CA ILE A 254 19.42 -2.77 22.39
C ILE A 254 19.87 -1.68 21.41
N PHE A 255 20.73 -2.06 20.46
CA PHE A 255 20.91 -1.28 19.23
C PHE A 255 19.83 -1.71 18.25
N GLY A 256 19.09 -0.76 17.66
CA GLY A 256 18.07 -1.11 16.69
C GLY A 256 17.81 -0.03 15.64
N GLN A 257 17.29 -0.44 14.50
CA GLN A 257 16.94 0.45 13.41
C GLN A 257 15.51 0.97 13.59
N ASP A 258 15.32 2.30 13.58
CA ASP A 258 14.01 2.92 13.71
C ASP A 258 13.26 2.86 12.37
N ASN A 259 12.35 1.88 12.24
CA ASN A 259 11.54 1.67 11.05
C ASN A 259 10.21 2.48 11.08
N GLY A 260 10.13 3.49 11.95
CA GLY A 260 8.97 4.37 12.09
C GLY A 260 8.01 3.90 13.18
N THR A 261 6.73 4.24 13.03
CA THR A 261 5.71 3.91 14.04
C THR A 261 4.55 3.12 13.45
N PHE A 262 4.07 2.13 14.20
CA PHE A 262 2.85 1.37 13.92
C PHE A 262 1.94 1.48 15.13
N MET A 263 0.70 1.98 14.95
CA MET A 263 -0.24 2.22 16.05
C MET A 263 0.32 3.09 17.19
N GLY A 264 1.25 4.01 16.87
CA GLY A 264 1.88 4.90 17.85
C GLY A 264 3.11 4.32 18.57
N GLU A 265 3.47 3.06 18.31
CA GLU A 265 4.66 2.41 18.87
C GLU A 265 5.80 2.38 17.85
N LYS A 266 7.05 2.56 18.31
CA LYS A 266 8.22 2.46 17.44
C LYS A 266 8.44 1.02 16.99
N VAL A 267 8.54 0.82 15.69
CA VAL A 267 8.94 -0.47 15.11
C VAL A 267 10.46 -0.48 15.05
N VAL A 268 11.09 -1.32 15.87
CA VAL A 268 12.55 -1.40 15.98
C VAL A 268 13.04 -2.79 15.61
N GLU A 269 13.94 -2.85 14.64
CA GLU A 269 14.65 -4.07 14.27
C GLU A 269 16.00 -4.10 14.99
N GLU A 270 16.21 -5.10 15.86
CA GLU A 270 17.42 -5.22 16.66
C GLU A 270 18.61 -5.63 15.80
N TRP A 271 19.75 -5.01 16.05
CA TRP A 271 21.03 -5.47 15.51
C TRP A 271 21.55 -6.68 16.29
N THR A 272 21.70 -7.82 15.61
CA THR A 272 22.08 -9.10 16.23
C THR A 272 23.46 -9.63 15.82
N ASP A 273 24.17 -8.92 14.94
CA ASP A 273 25.39 -9.43 14.30
C ASP A 273 26.66 -9.31 15.18
N GLY A 274 26.53 -8.79 16.40
CA GLY A 274 27.64 -8.65 17.33
C GLY A 274 27.19 -8.49 18.78
N ASN A 275 28.16 -8.59 19.69
CA ASN A 275 27.94 -8.59 21.14
C ASN A 275 28.72 -7.52 21.90
N THR A 276 29.46 -6.65 21.20
CA THR A 276 30.27 -5.62 21.84
C THR A 276 30.04 -4.24 21.23
N ALA A 277 30.35 -3.19 22.01
CA ALA A 277 30.35 -1.81 21.56
C ALA A 277 31.26 -1.58 20.34
N ASP A 278 32.44 -2.23 20.33
CA ASP A 278 33.45 -2.05 19.29
C ASP A 278 33.02 -2.75 17.98
N GLU A 279 32.38 -3.92 18.05
CA GLU A 279 31.77 -4.58 16.87
C GLU A 279 30.63 -3.75 16.29
N PHE A 280 29.82 -3.10 17.13
CA PHE A 280 28.76 -2.22 16.66
C PHE A 280 29.30 -0.97 15.97
N ILE A 281 30.39 -0.38 16.48
CA ILE A 281 31.09 0.74 15.84
C ILE A 281 31.62 0.33 14.46
N ASP A 282 32.20 -0.88 14.35
CA ASP A 282 32.70 -1.42 13.08
C ASP A 282 31.56 -1.66 12.08
N PHE A 283 30.43 -2.17 12.56
CA PHE A 283 29.20 -2.28 11.78
C PHE A 283 28.71 -0.91 11.29
N LEU A 284 28.65 0.10 12.15
CA LEU A 284 28.25 1.47 11.75
C LEU A 284 29.19 2.03 10.68
N CYS A 285 30.49 1.75 10.75
CA CYS A 285 31.45 2.16 9.72
C CYS A 285 31.07 1.57 8.35
N GLU A 286 30.85 0.26 8.25
CA GLU A 286 30.50 -0.38 6.98
C GLU A 286 29.08 -0.03 6.50
N TYR A 287 28.11 0.06 7.41
CA TYR A 287 26.73 0.42 7.10
C TYR A 287 26.62 1.80 6.44
N THR A 288 27.37 2.78 6.96
CA THR A 288 27.31 4.19 6.54
C THR A 288 28.30 4.56 5.43
N LYS A 289 29.25 3.67 5.13
CA LYS A 289 30.35 3.88 4.17
C LYS A 289 29.91 4.40 2.82
N GLU A 290 28.92 3.75 2.21
CA GLU A 290 28.38 4.12 0.90
C GLU A 290 27.81 5.55 0.92
N ALA A 291 27.00 5.89 1.93
CA ALA A 291 26.41 7.23 2.06
C ALA A 291 27.47 8.32 2.24
N VAL A 292 28.56 8.02 2.94
CA VAL A 292 29.72 8.92 3.11
C VAL A 292 30.51 9.05 1.80
N GLN A 293 30.74 7.93 1.09
CA GLN A 293 31.42 7.93 -0.21
C GLN A 293 30.67 8.77 -1.24
N ASP A 294 29.35 8.57 -1.35
CA ASP A 294 28.47 9.32 -2.25
C ASP A 294 28.33 10.79 -1.83
N SER A 295 28.72 11.16 -0.62
CA SER A 295 28.73 12.55 -0.16
C SER A 295 30.09 13.23 -0.36
N ASN A 296 31.05 12.63 -1.06
CA ASN A 296 32.35 13.23 -1.31
C ASN A 296 32.24 14.56 -2.08
N PRO A 297 32.59 15.71 -1.47
CA PRO A 297 32.46 17.01 -2.13
C PRO A 297 33.28 17.13 -3.42
N SER A 298 34.43 16.44 -3.54
CA SER A 298 35.28 16.54 -4.74
C SER A 298 34.66 15.87 -5.97
N GLU A 299 33.84 14.84 -5.75
CA GLU A 299 33.12 14.12 -6.81
C GLU A 299 31.75 14.75 -7.05
N LYS A 300 31.02 15.03 -5.98
CA LYS A 300 29.67 15.60 -6.01
C LYS A 300 29.65 17.03 -6.54
N PHE A 301 30.58 17.87 -6.07
CA PHE A 301 30.69 19.28 -6.46
C PHE A 301 31.97 19.56 -7.27
N ARG A 302 32.32 18.63 -8.16
CA ARG A 302 33.54 18.67 -8.99
C ARG A 302 33.73 19.99 -9.77
N TYR A 303 32.64 20.65 -10.14
CA TYR A 303 32.67 21.91 -10.90
C TYR A 303 32.46 23.16 -10.02
N GLY A 304 32.53 23.01 -8.70
CA GLY A 304 32.30 24.07 -7.72
C GLY A 304 30.84 24.17 -7.25
N MET A 305 30.54 25.24 -6.52
CA MET A 305 29.24 25.48 -5.88
C MET A 305 28.28 26.35 -6.71
N ASP A 306 28.66 26.68 -7.95
CA ASP A 306 27.81 27.42 -8.88
C ASP A 306 26.94 26.44 -9.68
N ILE A 307 25.65 26.40 -9.39
CA ILE A 307 24.69 25.49 -10.03
C ILE A 307 24.63 25.71 -11.55
N GLU A 308 24.83 26.95 -12.01
CA GLU A 308 24.72 27.30 -13.43
C GLU A 308 25.74 26.57 -14.30
N VAL A 309 26.91 26.21 -13.73
CA VAL A 309 27.93 25.43 -14.44
C VAL A 309 27.41 24.04 -14.81
N TYR A 310 26.66 23.40 -13.92
CA TYR A 310 26.08 22.08 -14.13
C TYR A 310 24.91 22.14 -15.10
N LEU A 311 24.01 23.12 -14.91
CA LEU A 311 22.85 23.34 -15.79
C LEU A 311 23.29 23.63 -17.22
N LYS A 312 24.34 24.44 -17.40
CA LYS A 312 24.91 24.71 -18.71
C LYS A 312 25.51 23.46 -19.35
N LYS A 313 26.23 22.63 -18.59
CA LYS A 313 26.77 21.35 -19.11
C LYS A 313 25.66 20.43 -19.58
N ALA A 314 24.61 20.26 -18.78
CA ALA A 314 23.43 19.47 -19.15
C ALA A 314 22.77 20.02 -20.42
N PHE A 315 22.56 21.34 -20.49
CA PHE A 315 22.00 22.00 -21.67
C PHE A 315 22.82 21.74 -22.93
N GLU A 316 24.13 21.95 -22.87
CA GLU A 316 25.04 21.74 -24.02
C GLU A 316 25.09 20.26 -24.44
N ASN A 317 24.96 19.31 -23.51
CA ASN A 317 24.88 17.90 -23.84
C ASN A 317 23.57 17.55 -24.56
N VAL A 318 22.42 18.00 -24.07
CA VAL A 318 21.13 17.76 -24.74
C VAL A 318 21.07 18.48 -26.10
N LYS A 319 21.61 19.70 -26.22
CA LYS A 319 21.58 20.48 -27.46
C LYS A 319 22.34 19.83 -28.63
N LYS A 320 23.26 18.89 -28.34
CA LYS A 320 23.93 18.08 -29.37
C LYS A 320 22.95 17.22 -30.15
N ASP A 321 21.92 16.70 -29.50
CA ASP A 321 20.92 15.84 -30.15
C ASP A 321 19.63 16.60 -30.47
N TYR A 322 19.28 17.60 -29.65
CA TYR A 322 18.07 18.41 -29.80
C TYR A 322 18.45 19.82 -30.27
N HIS A 323 18.82 19.96 -31.55
CA HIS A 323 19.36 21.21 -32.09
C HIS A 323 18.43 22.43 -31.99
N TRP A 324 17.13 22.21 -31.87
CA TRP A 324 16.12 23.26 -31.67
C TRP A 324 15.92 23.65 -30.21
N LEU A 325 16.64 23.01 -29.27
CA LEU A 325 16.54 23.33 -27.86
C LEU A 325 17.08 24.75 -27.62
N ASP A 326 16.17 25.64 -27.23
CA ASP A 326 16.46 27.00 -26.81
C ASP A 326 16.44 27.09 -25.27
N ALA A 327 17.28 27.95 -24.69
CA ALA A 327 17.33 28.15 -23.24
C ALA A 327 15.95 28.50 -22.65
N LYS A 328 15.13 29.26 -23.39
CA LYS A 328 13.77 29.64 -22.95
C LYS A 328 12.83 28.45 -22.77
N ILE A 329 13.09 27.32 -23.45
CA ILE A 329 12.28 26.11 -23.29
C ILE A 329 12.50 25.50 -21.89
N VAL A 330 13.73 25.57 -21.37
CA VAL A 330 14.10 24.95 -20.10
C VAL A 330 14.02 25.91 -18.91
N GLU A 331 14.23 27.22 -19.11
CA GLU A 331 14.16 28.27 -18.08
C GLU A 331 12.84 28.27 -17.29
N GLY A 332 11.72 27.91 -17.94
CA GLY A 332 10.40 27.85 -17.31
C GLY A 332 9.99 26.49 -16.77
N SER A 333 10.84 25.47 -16.88
CA SER A 333 10.47 24.09 -16.56
C SER A 333 10.85 23.68 -15.14
N TRP A 334 12.11 23.91 -14.76
CA TRP A 334 12.69 23.36 -13.53
C TRP A 334 13.72 24.33 -12.94
N HIS A 335 13.73 24.45 -11.62
CA HIS A 335 14.69 25.26 -10.90
C HIS A 335 15.54 24.35 -10.02
N TYR A 336 16.87 24.51 -10.11
CA TYR A 336 17.82 23.76 -9.29
C TYR A 336 18.71 24.72 -8.53
N SER A 337 19.18 24.31 -7.37
CA SER A 337 20.21 25.03 -6.62
C SER A 337 21.07 24.06 -5.82
N ILE A 338 22.16 24.59 -5.24
CA ILE A 338 22.98 23.87 -4.26
C ILE A 338 22.70 24.51 -2.90
N ARG A 339 22.26 23.72 -1.93
CA ARG A 339 21.85 24.21 -0.61
C ARG A 339 22.40 23.37 0.51
N GLN A 340 22.57 23.97 1.68
CA GLN A 340 22.92 23.24 2.89
C GLN A 340 21.65 22.69 3.52
N ILE A 341 21.53 21.36 3.57
CA ILE A 341 20.42 20.61 4.17
C ILE A 341 21.00 19.80 5.33
N ASP A 342 20.47 20.03 6.54
CA ASP A 342 20.91 19.36 7.77
C ASP A 342 22.43 19.38 8.02
N GLY A 343 23.10 20.41 7.52
CA GLY A 343 24.55 20.63 7.67
C GLY A 343 25.40 20.18 6.48
N ASP A 344 24.86 19.45 5.51
CA ASP A 344 25.57 19.02 4.29
C ASP A 344 25.11 19.78 3.04
N TRP A 345 26.01 19.96 2.08
CA TRP A 345 25.66 20.55 0.79
C TRP A 345 25.03 19.52 -0.15
N GLU A 346 23.90 19.89 -0.73
CA GLU A 346 23.05 19.02 -1.54
C GLU A 346 22.59 19.72 -2.81
N PHE A 347 22.44 18.94 -3.89
CA PHE A 347 21.69 19.37 -5.06
C PHE A 347 20.20 19.31 -4.74
N VAL A 348 19.46 20.37 -5.05
CA VAL A 348 18.02 20.42 -4.81
C VAL A 348 17.27 20.86 -6.06
N ARG A 349 16.05 20.34 -6.22
CA ARG A 349 15.07 20.78 -7.20
C ARG A 349 13.95 21.54 -6.50
N GLU A 350 13.61 22.73 -6.98
CA GLU A 350 12.65 23.64 -6.35
C GLU A 350 11.32 23.66 -7.12
N TYR A 351 10.19 23.68 -6.40
CA TYR A 351 8.83 23.63 -6.96
C TYR A 351 8.02 24.93 -6.81
N GLY A 352 8.69 26.04 -6.46
CA GLY A 352 8.16 27.39 -6.61
C GLY A 352 8.31 28.28 -5.38
N LYS A 353 8.02 27.77 -4.17
CA LYS A 353 8.30 28.49 -2.91
C LYS A 353 9.71 28.16 -2.42
N LYS A 354 10.32 29.08 -1.67
CA LYS A 354 11.69 28.96 -1.18
C LYS A 354 11.95 27.67 -0.39
N ASP A 355 10.95 27.10 0.27
CA ASP A 355 11.08 25.89 1.10
C ASP A 355 10.43 24.64 0.49
N ASP A 356 9.96 24.72 -0.75
CA ASP A 356 9.37 23.58 -1.46
C ASP A 356 10.40 23.00 -2.43
N PHE A 357 11.13 21.99 -1.97
CA PHE A 357 12.20 21.35 -2.73
C PHE A 357 12.29 19.84 -2.48
N THR A 358 12.95 19.14 -3.41
CA THR A 358 13.39 17.75 -3.23
C THR A 358 14.91 17.70 -3.32
N VAL A 359 15.54 17.00 -2.37
CA VAL A 359 16.97 16.69 -2.42
C VAL A 359 17.21 15.63 -3.49
N LEU A 360 18.18 15.87 -4.36
CA LEU A 360 18.55 14.96 -5.43
C LEU A 360 19.71 14.09 -4.94
N ASP A 361 19.45 12.80 -4.78
CA ASP A 361 20.43 11.82 -4.31
C ASP A 361 21.43 11.45 -5.42
N CYS A 362 22.34 12.39 -5.69
CA CYS A 362 23.37 12.28 -6.71
C CYS A 362 24.74 12.31 -6.06
N GLY A 363 25.44 11.17 -6.05
CA GLY A 363 26.76 11.08 -5.46
C GLY A 363 27.89 11.72 -6.27
N THR A 364 27.64 12.08 -7.53
CA THR A 364 28.62 12.71 -8.43
C THR A 364 28.01 13.85 -9.22
N ALA A 365 28.86 14.78 -9.66
CA ALA A 365 28.49 15.85 -10.57
C ALA A 365 27.89 15.33 -11.87
N GLU A 366 28.44 14.23 -12.40
CA GLU A 366 27.98 13.60 -13.64
C GLU A 366 26.58 13.00 -13.49
N LYS A 367 26.27 12.29 -12.39
CA LYS A 367 24.91 11.79 -12.11
C LYS A 367 23.89 12.91 -12.00
N PHE A 368 24.26 14.03 -11.36
CA PHE A 368 23.39 15.21 -11.30
C PHE A 368 23.15 15.81 -12.69
N ILE A 369 24.20 15.97 -13.49
CA ILE A 369 24.09 16.45 -14.88
C ILE A 369 23.18 15.53 -15.70
N GLU A 370 23.35 14.21 -15.65
CA GLU A 370 22.50 13.22 -16.33
C GLU A 370 21.02 13.35 -15.91
N SER A 371 20.75 13.57 -14.62
CA SER A 371 19.39 13.81 -14.13
C SER A 371 18.78 15.07 -14.73
N VAL A 372 19.54 16.17 -14.83
CA VAL A 372 19.08 17.42 -15.44
C VAL A 372 18.91 17.27 -16.95
N GLU A 373 19.80 16.53 -17.63
CA GLU A 373 19.69 16.23 -19.05
C GLU A 373 18.36 15.53 -19.35
N TYR A 374 17.98 14.54 -18.54
CA TYR A 374 16.69 13.86 -18.69
C TYR A 374 15.52 14.85 -18.60
N ASP A 375 15.52 15.75 -17.62
CA ASP A 375 14.50 16.78 -17.44
C ASP A 375 14.43 17.75 -18.63
N TYR A 376 15.58 18.14 -19.19
CA TYR A 376 15.67 19.00 -20.38
C TYR A 376 15.20 18.30 -21.66
N GLN A 377 15.52 17.02 -21.84
CA GLN A 377 15.00 16.21 -22.95
C GLN A 377 13.47 16.15 -22.92
N GLN A 378 12.88 15.94 -21.73
CA GLN A 378 11.43 15.94 -21.57
C GLN A 378 10.82 17.31 -21.91
N ALA A 379 11.44 18.41 -21.47
CA ALA A 379 11.00 19.76 -21.82
C ALA A 379 11.08 20.01 -23.34
N ALA A 380 12.17 19.59 -23.98
CA ALA A 380 12.37 19.69 -25.43
C ALA A 380 11.29 18.94 -26.23
N LEU A 381 10.97 17.71 -25.81
CA LEU A 381 9.93 16.90 -26.45
C LEU A 381 8.52 17.47 -26.24
N ARG A 382 8.24 18.08 -25.08
CA ARG A 382 6.93 18.73 -24.82
C ARG A 382 6.75 20.01 -25.62
N ALA A 383 7.81 20.80 -25.78
CA ALA A 383 7.77 22.05 -26.55
C ALA A 383 7.55 21.81 -28.06
N ASN A 384 7.78 20.59 -28.53
CA ASN A 384 7.75 20.24 -29.94
C ASN A 384 6.70 19.15 -30.22
N PRO A 385 5.44 19.53 -30.50
CA PRO A 385 4.36 18.57 -30.65
C PRO A 385 4.53 17.67 -31.87
N ALA A 386 3.98 16.46 -31.80
CA ALA A 386 3.89 15.57 -32.94
C ALA A 386 2.91 16.13 -33.99
N VAL A 387 3.34 16.16 -35.25
CA VAL A 387 2.53 16.57 -36.41
C VAL A 387 2.05 15.39 -37.24
N ALA A 388 2.66 14.22 -37.07
CA ALA A 388 2.20 12.97 -37.65
C ALA A 388 2.61 11.79 -36.78
N THR A 389 1.85 10.71 -36.80
CA THR A 389 2.16 9.49 -36.02
C THR A 389 1.89 8.25 -36.86
N TYR A 390 2.69 7.20 -36.64
CA TYR A 390 2.50 5.88 -37.22
C TYR A 390 2.62 4.83 -36.11
N ALA A 391 1.52 4.11 -35.87
CA ALA A 391 1.50 2.99 -34.95
C ALA A 391 1.95 1.73 -35.69
N VAL A 392 3.07 1.13 -35.25
CA VAL A 392 3.59 -0.08 -35.87
C VAL A 392 2.63 -1.23 -35.59
N PRO A 393 2.07 -1.90 -36.62
CA PRO A 393 1.32 -3.13 -36.42
C PRO A 393 2.29 -4.24 -36.00
N PHE A 394 1.95 -4.92 -34.91
CA PHE A 394 2.62 -6.13 -34.46
C PHE A 394 1.57 -7.14 -33.99
N GLY A 395 1.96 -8.41 -33.95
CA GLY A 395 1.11 -9.50 -33.44
C GLY A 395 1.16 -9.56 -31.91
N HIS A 396 1.27 -10.77 -31.38
CA HIS A 396 1.57 -10.94 -29.97
C HIS A 396 3.09 -10.85 -29.76
N VAL A 397 3.53 -9.80 -29.06
CA VAL A 397 4.92 -9.61 -28.64
C VAL A 397 4.96 -9.65 -27.12
N GLU A 398 5.54 -10.70 -26.57
CA GLU A 398 5.70 -10.92 -25.14
C GLU A 398 7.18 -11.10 -24.81
N LEU A 399 7.64 -10.39 -23.78
CA LEU A 399 9.00 -10.49 -23.28
C LEU A 399 8.98 -10.49 -21.76
N HIS A 400 9.44 -11.58 -21.14
CA HIS A 400 9.50 -11.75 -19.68
C HIS A 400 8.14 -11.49 -18.97
N GLY A 401 7.02 -11.90 -19.55
CA GLY A 401 5.67 -11.68 -19.02
C GLY A 401 5.07 -10.31 -19.35
N TRP A 402 5.83 -9.40 -19.97
CA TRP A 402 5.35 -8.10 -20.42
C TRP A 402 4.91 -8.17 -21.88
N ASN A 403 3.66 -7.78 -22.14
CA ASN A 403 3.10 -7.68 -23.47
C ASN A 403 3.34 -6.27 -24.01
N LEU A 404 3.84 -6.17 -25.24
CA LEU A 404 3.88 -4.90 -25.94
C LEU A 404 2.45 -4.46 -26.26
N GLU A 405 2.09 -3.24 -25.86
CA GLU A 405 0.75 -2.67 -26.03
C GLU A 405 0.74 -1.60 -27.12
N LYS A 406 1.81 -0.77 -27.20
CA LYS A 406 1.95 0.26 -28.24
C LYS A 406 3.41 0.43 -28.65
N TYR A 407 3.60 0.70 -29.94
CA TYR A 407 4.87 1.07 -30.53
C TYR A 407 4.62 2.13 -31.61
N VAL A 408 4.75 3.41 -31.25
CA VAL A 408 4.26 4.52 -32.07
C VAL A 408 5.39 5.46 -32.43
N PHE A 409 5.74 5.54 -33.71
CA PHE A 409 6.62 6.57 -34.23
C PHE A 409 5.85 7.88 -34.40
N SER A 410 6.46 8.99 -34.03
CA SER A 410 5.89 10.33 -34.13
C SER A 410 6.89 11.23 -34.82
N LYS A 411 6.42 11.95 -35.85
CA LYS A 411 7.16 13.04 -36.47
C LYS A 411 6.84 14.32 -35.73
N LEU A 412 7.87 15.02 -35.27
CA LEU A 412 7.77 16.28 -34.54
C LEU A 412 7.64 17.46 -35.52
N LYS A 413 7.15 18.60 -35.04
CA LYS A 413 6.99 19.82 -35.85
C LYS A 413 8.29 20.33 -36.46
N THR A 414 9.42 20.08 -35.81
CA THR A 414 10.77 20.39 -36.33
C THR A 414 11.20 19.51 -37.50
N GLY A 415 10.53 18.38 -37.72
CA GLY A 415 10.86 17.38 -38.73
C GLY A 415 11.52 16.12 -38.18
N ASP A 416 12.00 16.15 -36.94
CA ASP A 416 12.62 15.02 -36.25
C ASP A 416 11.60 13.96 -35.81
N TYR A 417 12.09 12.84 -35.29
CA TYR A 417 11.23 11.73 -34.90
C TYR A 417 11.46 11.30 -33.46
N LYS A 418 10.40 10.79 -32.83
CA LYS A 418 10.45 10.06 -31.57
C LYS A 418 9.65 8.78 -31.69
N VAL A 419 9.86 7.84 -30.78
CA VAL A 419 9.04 6.64 -30.63
C VAL A 419 8.54 6.53 -29.19
N ASN A 420 7.27 6.20 -29.04
CA ASN A 420 6.66 5.88 -27.76
C ASN A 420 6.39 4.37 -27.72
N VAL A 421 6.91 3.71 -26.68
CA VAL A 421 6.74 2.29 -26.43
C VAL A 421 5.97 2.11 -25.13
N GLN A 422 4.86 1.36 -25.18
CA GLN A 422 4.05 1.00 -24.01
C GLN A 422 4.00 -0.53 -23.90
N ALA A 423 4.23 -1.06 -22.70
CA ALA A 423 4.14 -2.48 -22.41
C ALA A 423 3.56 -2.72 -21.01
N GLY A 424 2.96 -3.89 -20.77
CA GLY A 424 2.37 -4.25 -19.48
C GLY A 424 1.98 -5.73 -19.36
N ASP A 425 1.64 -6.15 -18.13
CA ASP A 425 1.32 -7.54 -17.77
C ASP A 425 -0.14 -7.73 -17.30
N ARG A 426 -1.02 -6.77 -17.67
CA ARG A 426 -2.44 -6.63 -17.26
C ARG A 426 -2.66 -6.13 -15.83
N VAL A 427 -1.64 -6.13 -14.97
CA VAL A 427 -1.71 -5.60 -13.61
C VAL A 427 -0.93 -4.29 -13.51
N THR A 428 0.22 -4.24 -14.17
CA THR A 428 1.12 -3.10 -14.23
C THR A 428 1.50 -2.80 -15.67
N GLY A 429 1.82 -1.54 -15.95
CA GLY A 429 2.21 -1.08 -17.28
C GLY A 429 3.14 0.11 -17.18
N GLY A 430 3.94 0.29 -18.22
CA GLY A 430 4.90 1.39 -18.34
C GLY A 430 4.94 1.92 -19.76
N SER A 431 5.25 3.20 -19.89
CA SER A 431 5.50 3.85 -21.18
C SER A 431 6.84 4.55 -21.16
N ARG A 432 7.58 4.46 -22.27
CA ARG A 432 8.84 5.18 -22.45
C ARG A 432 8.86 5.85 -23.82
N GLU A 433 9.31 7.10 -23.84
CA GLU A 433 9.56 7.84 -25.08
C GLU A 433 11.06 7.89 -25.36
N PHE A 434 11.42 7.67 -26.62
CA PHE A 434 12.79 7.75 -27.11
C PHE A 434 12.85 8.74 -28.27
N PHE A 435 13.75 9.70 -28.18
CA PHE A 435 14.07 10.56 -29.31
C PHE A 435 14.98 9.82 -30.29
N ILE A 436 14.65 9.90 -31.59
CA ILE A 436 15.45 9.27 -32.64
C ILE A 436 16.43 10.31 -33.14
N THR A 437 17.71 10.13 -32.80
CA THR A 437 18.75 11.11 -33.09
C THR A 437 18.93 11.31 -34.60
N PRO A 438 19.32 12.51 -35.06
CA PRO A 438 19.58 12.77 -36.48
C PRO A 438 20.58 11.80 -37.12
N TYR A 439 21.55 11.30 -36.35
CA TYR A 439 22.52 10.29 -36.79
C TYR A 439 21.87 9.02 -37.35
N CYS A 440 20.70 8.59 -36.84
CA CYS A 440 19.99 7.46 -37.41
C CYS A 440 19.61 7.70 -38.88
N PHE A 441 19.21 8.93 -39.22
CA PHE A 441 18.76 9.33 -40.56
C PHE A 441 19.88 9.62 -41.55
N GLU A 442 21.14 9.70 -41.09
CA GLU A 442 22.30 9.73 -41.98
C GLU A 442 22.54 8.39 -42.70
N ALA A 443 21.82 7.33 -42.30
CA ALA A 443 21.83 6.03 -42.97
C ALA A 443 21.32 6.13 -44.42
N LYS A 444 22.01 5.47 -45.35
CA LYS A 444 21.64 5.47 -46.79
C LYS A 444 20.49 4.53 -47.10
N THR A 445 20.26 3.53 -46.25
CA THR A 445 19.23 2.51 -46.45
C THR A 445 18.37 2.37 -45.21
N TYR A 446 17.12 1.94 -45.39
CA TYR A 446 16.22 1.65 -44.27
C TYR A 446 16.79 0.59 -43.31
N GLY A 447 17.49 -0.42 -43.85
CA GLY A 447 18.12 -1.44 -43.02
C GLY A 447 19.21 -0.88 -42.11
N GLU A 448 20.03 0.05 -42.64
CA GLU A 448 21.08 0.73 -41.87
C GLU A 448 20.48 1.72 -40.86
N PHE A 449 19.36 2.38 -41.19
CA PHE A 449 18.61 3.18 -40.23
C PHE A 449 18.16 2.33 -39.03
N LEU A 450 17.57 1.15 -39.29
CA LEU A 450 17.11 0.25 -38.25
C LEU A 450 18.25 -0.27 -37.37
N ASP A 451 19.42 -0.52 -37.95
CA ASP A 451 20.62 -0.90 -37.18
C ASP A 451 20.97 0.18 -36.15
N ARG A 452 21.07 1.45 -36.57
CA ARG A 452 21.37 2.58 -35.69
C ARG A 452 20.24 2.86 -34.70
N TYR A 453 18.99 2.74 -35.13
CA TYR A 453 17.82 2.98 -34.30
C TYR A 453 17.71 1.97 -33.15
N LEU A 454 18.00 0.69 -33.40
CA LEU A 454 17.92 -0.35 -32.37
C LEU A 454 19.05 -0.27 -31.33
N GLU A 455 20.08 0.55 -31.56
CA GLU A 455 21.02 0.95 -30.51
C GLU A 455 20.37 1.90 -29.49
N LEU A 456 19.46 2.78 -29.95
CA LEU A 456 18.72 3.73 -29.10
C LEU A 456 17.50 3.08 -28.41
N VAL A 457 16.80 2.21 -29.13
CA VAL A 457 15.61 1.50 -28.65
C VAL A 457 15.88 0.00 -28.71
N PRO A 458 16.52 -0.58 -27.67
CA PRO A 458 17.02 -1.93 -27.74
C PRO A 458 15.89 -2.92 -27.98
N GLY A 459 15.89 -3.60 -29.12
CA GLY A 459 14.85 -4.57 -29.47
C GLY A 459 14.71 -5.67 -28.42
N ARG A 460 15.83 -6.09 -27.83
CA ARG A 460 15.89 -7.04 -26.70
C ARG A 460 15.12 -6.61 -25.45
N SER A 461 14.81 -5.32 -25.30
CA SER A 461 14.10 -4.77 -24.13
C SER A 461 12.60 -4.63 -24.36
N PHE A 462 12.15 -4.69 -25.63
CA PHE A 462 10.75 -4.44 -26.01
C PHE A 462 10.17 -5.50 -26.95
N GLY A 463 10.93 -6.54 -27.28
CA GLY A 463 10.50 -7.65 -28.14
C GLY A 463 10.34 -7.29 -29.63
N MET A 464 10.82 -6.11 -30.05
CA MET A 464 10.75 -5.64 -31.45
C MET A 464 12.16 -5.62 -32.05
N PHE A 465 12.45 -6.55 -32.95
CA PHE A 465 13.75 -6.67 -33.60
C PHE A 465 13.74 -6.08 -35.02
N LYS A 466 14.91 -6.05 -35.65
CA LYS A 466 15.05 -5.53 -37.02
C LYS A 466 14.16 -6.30 -37.98
N GLU A 467 14.07 -7.61 -37.80
CA GLU A 467 13.30 -8.53 -38.63
C GLU A 467 11.79 -8.22 -38.59
N ASP A 468 11.30 -7.66 -37.50
CA ASP A 468 9.89 -7.25 -37.34
C ASP A 468 9.61 -5.90 -38.02
N LEU A 469 10.57 -4.97 -37.96
CA LEU A 469 10.43 -3.61 -38.48
C LEU A 469 10.78 -3.48 -39.96
N LEU A 470 11.70 -4.31 -40.47
CA LEU A 470 12.21 -4.26 -41.84
C LEU A 470 11.14 -4.51 -42.93
N PRO A 471 10.19 -5.46 -42.76
CA PRO A 471 9.14 -5.71 -43.75
C PRO A 471 8.07 -4.62 -43.81
N ASN A 472 8.02 -3.72 -42.82
CA ASN A 472 6.96 -2.73 -42.67
C ASN A 472 7.14 -1.57 -43.66
N LYS A 473 6.50 -1.68 -44.84
CA LYS A 473 6.58 -0.68 -45.92
C LYS A 473 6.02 0.68 -45.54
N GLU A 474 4.99 0.71 -44.69
CA GLU A 474 4.35 1.95 -44.24
C GLU A 474 5.23 2.70 -43.25
N LEU A 475 5.88 1.99 -42.31
CA LEU A 475 6.88 2.57 -41.42
C LEU A 475 8.06 3.13 -42.21
N ARG A 476 8.55 2.36 -43.19
CA ARG A 476 9.63 2.79 -44.09
C ARG A 476 9.26 4.08 -44.81
N ALA A 477 8.07 4.16 -45.40
CA ALA A 477 7.58 5.35 -46.08
C ALA A 477 7.38 6.53 -45.11
N PHE A 478 6.88 6.28 -43.90
CA PHE A 478 6.71 7.29 -42.86
C PHE A 478 8.04 7.93 -42.44
N LEU A 479 9.11 7.14 -42.38
CA LEU A 479 10.47 7.59 -42.06
C LEU A 479 11.21 8.18 -43.28
N GLY A 480 10.65 8.07 -44.48
CA GLY A 480 11.18 8.69 -45.70
C GLY A 480 12.18 7.84 -46.52
N TYR A 481 12.13 6.51 -46.40
CA TYR A 481 13.06 5.57 -47.06
C TYR A 481 12.47 4.75 -48.22
#